data_AF-A0A914P4E9-F1
#
_entry.id   AF-A0A914P4E9-F1
#
_cell.length_a   1.000
_cell.length_b   1.000
_cell.length_c   1.000
_cell.angle_alpha   90.00
_cell.angle_beta   90.00
_cell.angle_gamma   90.00
#
_symmetry.space_group_name_H-M   'P 1'
#
loop_
_entity.id
_entity.type
_entity.pdbx_description
1 polymer ?
#
loop_
_entity_poly.entity_id
_entity_poly.type
_entity_poly.pdbx_seq_one_letter_code
_entity_poly.pdbx_strand_id
1 'polypeptide(L)'
;MQKRTSSLKKSNDHPTIQKEDRKAEFYRKVQNIPIQNDHALQLYQHWAEQAFSNLFAVIANQRLRHFSKSVNYEFGECSKRASTVPLHAKCISTLILGKFNGRTFIETVNFSNFI
;
A
#
# COMPACT_ATOMS: atom_id res chain seq x y z
N MET A 1 43.12 -41.46 -44.75
CA MET A 1 41.87 -41.99 -45.33
C MET A 1 41.07 -42.63 -44.18
N GLN A 2 40.01 -41.98 -43.69
CA GLN A 2 38.59 -42.15 -44.10
C GLN A 2 38.05 -43.53 -43.67
N LYS A 3 36.96 -43.74 -42.94
CA LYS A 3 35.71 -43.02 -42.67
C LYS A 3 35.10 -43.71 -41.43
N ARG A 4 34.46 -43.01 -40.50
CA ARG A 4 33.39 -43.64 -39.69
C ARG A 4 32.23 -42.68 -39.52
N THR A 5 31.07 -43.24 -39.82
CA THR A 5 29.79 -42.65 -40.12
C THR A 5 29.02 -42.26 -38.85
N SER A 6 28.34 -41.12 -38.96
CA SER A 6 27.07 -40.72 -38.32
C SER A 6 26.45 -41.64 -37.25
N SER A 7 26.15 -41.07 -36.08
CA SER A 7 24.79 -41.15 -35.53
C SER A 7 24.53 -40.04 -34.50
N LEU A 8 23.46 -39.29 -34.72
CA LEU A 8 22.79 -38.41 -33.76
C LEU A 8 22.16 -39.22 -32.61
N LYS A 9 21.79 -38.49 -31.54
CA LYS A 9 20.81 -38.78 -30.44
C LYS A 9 21.44 -39.25 -29.11
N LYS A 10 21.04 -38.73 -27.94
CA LYS A 10 19.97 -37.80 -27.55
C LYS A 10 20.18 -37.42 -26.07
N SER A 11 19.86 -36.17 -25.74
CA SER A 11 19.23 -35.68 -24.49
C SER A 11 19.69 -36.30 -23.17
N ASN A 12 20.42 -35.51 -22.39
CA ASN A 12 20.26 -35.52 -20.94
C ASN A 12 20.30 -34.07 -20.47
N ASP A 13 19.17 -33.38 -20.57
CA ASP A 13 18.94 -32.18 -19.78
C ASP A 13 17.52 -32.15 -19.22
N HIS A 14 17.46 -31.95 -17.90
CA HIS A 14 16.49 -31.14 -17.19
C HIS A 14 15.11 -31.69 -16.76
N PRO A 15 14.98 -32.17 -15.49
CA PRO A 15 13.70 -32.38 -14.80
C PRO A 15 12.99 -31.08 -14.32
N THR A 16 13.63 -29.92 -14.46
CA THR A 16 13.20 -28.64 -13.85
C THR A 16 12.30 -27.78 -14.75
N ILE A 17 12.53 -27.75 -16.07
CA ILE A 17 11.74 -26.95 -17.03
C ILE A 17 10.25 -27.31 -16.98
N GLN A 18 9.90 -28.60 -16.98
CA GLN A 18 8.48 -29.02 -17.03
C GLN A 18 7.67 -28.62 -15.79
N LYS A 19 8.32 -28.38 -14.65
CA LYS A 19 7.65 -28.00 -13.41
C LYS A 19 7.37 -26.50 -13.37
N GLU A 20 8.25 -25.71 -13.96
CA GLU A 20 8.12 -24.27 -14.10
C GLU A 20 7.06 -23.90 -15.14
N ASP A 21 7.01 -24.61 -16.27
CA ASP A 21 6.00 -24.38 -17.31
C ASP A 21 4.58 -24.63 -16.80
N ARG A 22 4.36 -25.72 -16.05
CA ARG A 22 3.05 -26.02 -15.44
C ARG A 22 2.64 -24.99 -14.40
N LYS A 23 3.60 -24.46 -13.62
CA LYS A 23 3.34 -23.36 -12.69
C LYS A 23 2.96 -22.10 -13.45
N ALA A 24 3.71 -21.73 -14.48
CA ALA A 24 3.44 -20.55 -15.29
C ALA A 24 2.05 -20.64 -15.96
N GLU A 25 1.68 -21.81 -16.47
CA GLU A 25 0.35 -22.03 -17.06
C GLU A 25 -0.77 -21.95 -16.00
N PHE A 26 -0.56 -22.51 -14.82
CA PHE A 26 -1.51 -22.39 -13.71
C PHE A 26 -1.73 -20.93 -13.33
N TYR A 27 -0.66 -20.16 -13.12
CA TYR A 27 -0.74 -18.73 -12.79
C TYR A 27 -1.41 -17.93 -13.90
N ARG A 28 -1.11 -18.22 -15.17
CA ARG A 28 -1.78 -17.58 -16.31
C ARG A 28 -3.29 -17.83 -16.32
N LYS A 29 -3.74 -19.04 -15.96
CA LYS A 29 -5.17 -19.37 -15.86
C LYS A 29 -5.85 -18.68 -14.68
N VAL A 30 -5.20 -18.61 -13.52
CA VAL A 30 -5.80 -17.96 -12.32
C VAL A 30 -5.69 -16.44 -12.31
N GLN A 31 -4.82 -15.85 -13.12
CA GLN A 31 -4.64 -14.39 -13.20
C GLN A 31 -5.69 -13.70 -14.08
N ASN A 32 -6.46 -14.44 -14.87
CA ASN A 32 -7.52 -13.87 -15.71
C ASN A 32 -8.82 -13.75 -14.93
N ILE A 33 -8.86 -12.78 -14.01
CA ILE A 33 -10.05 -12.46 -13.21
C ILE A 33 -10.84 -11.39 -13.99
N PRO A 34 -12.07 -11.68 -14.46
CA PRO A 34 -12.89 -10.66 -15.11
C PRO A 34 -13.36 -9.64 -14.06
N ILE A 35 -12.63 -8.52 -13.95
CA ILE A 35 -12.98 -7.42 -13.05
C ILE A 35 -14.00 -6.52 -13.76
N GLN A 36 -15.18 -6.33 -13.18
CA GLN A 36 -16.14 -5.34 -13.67
C GLN A 36 -15.64 -3.92 -13.39
N ASN A 37 -16.08 -2.93 -14.18
CA ASN A 37 -15.55 -1.55 -14.09
C ASN A 37 -15.73 -0.92 -12.69
N ASP A 38 -16.82 -1.24 -12.00
CA ASP A 38 -17.10 -0.80 -10.63
C ASP A 38 -16.15 -1.44 -9.60
N HIS A 39 -15.86 -2.74 -9.75
CA HIS A 39 -14.89 -3.44 -8.93
C HIS A 39 -13.47 -2.93 -9.16
N ALA A 40 -13.12 -2.57 -10.40
CA ALA A 40 -11.84 -1.96 -10.73
C ALA A 40 -11.69 -0.58 -10.05
N LEU A 41 -12.77 0.21 -10.01
CA LEU A 41 -12.78 1.51 -9.35
C LEU A 41 -12.63 1.38 -7.83
N GLN A 42 -13.36 0.46 -7.19
CA GLN A 42 -13.25 0.19 -5.75
C GLN A 42 -11.84 -0.28 -5.39
N LEU A 43 -11.28 -1.18 -6.20
CA LEU A 43 -9.91 -1.66 -6.01
C LEU A 43 -8.91 -0.49 -6.11
N TYR A 44 -9.03 0.36 -7.13
CA TYR A 44 -8.19 1.55 -7.28
C TYR A 44 -8.30 2.47 -6.05
N GLN A 45 -9.52 2.75 -5.59
CA GLN A 45 -9.76 3.57 -4.39
C GLN A 45 -9.06 2.97 -3.17
N HIS A 46 -9.23 1.67 -2.92
CA HIS A 46 -8.59 1.01 -1.78
C HIS A 46 -7.06 1.07 -1.83
N TRP A 47 -6.45 0.80 -2.98
CA TRP A 47 -5.00 0.89 -3.12
C TRP A 47 -4.49 2.32 -2.93
N ALA A 48 -5.22 3.32 -3.44
CA ALA A 48 -4.91 4.72 -3.21
C ALA A 48 -4.99 5.07 -1.72
N GLU A 49 -6.05 4.67 -1.03
CA GLU A 49 -6.24 4.90 0.41
C GLU A 49 -5.11 4.28 1.24
N GLN A 50 -4.68 3.06 0.91
CA GLN A 50 -3.55 2.40 1.58
C GLN A 50 -2.23 3.14 1.33
N ALA A 51 -1.95 3.53 0.08
CA ALA A 51 -0.74 4.25 -0.27
C ALA A 51 -0.65 5.60 0.47
N PHE A 52 -1.75 6.37 0.51
CA PHE A 52 -1.80 7.64 1.24
C PHE A 52 -1.68 7.45 2.75
N SER A 53 -2.33 6.44 3.33
CA SER A 53 -2.23 6.16 4.76
C SER A 53 -0.79 5.90 5.19
N ASN A 54 -0.04 5.13 4.39
CA ASN A 54 1.38 4.88 4.62
C ASN A 54 2.22 6.16 4.49
N LEU A 55 2.00 6.94 3.43
CA LEU A 55 2.69 8.22 3.22
C LEU A 55 2.47 9.19 4.39
N PHE A 56 1.22 9.34 4.82
CA PHE A 56 0.85 10.22 5.93
C PHE A 56 1.49 9.77 7.24
N ALA A 57 1.58 8.46 7.50
CA ALA A 57 2.27 7.94 8.68
C ALA A 57 3.76 8.32 8.69
N VAL A 58 4.44 8.23 7.54
CA VAL A 58 5.86 8.64 7.42
C VAL A 58 6.02 10.13 7.69
N ILE A 59 5.21 10.98 7.03
CA ILE A 59 5.24 12.44 7.20
C ILE A 59 4.96 12.82 8.66
N ALA A 60 3.94 12.22 9.28
CA ALA A 60 3.61 12.44 10.67
C ALA A 60 4.78 12.09 11.58
N ASN A 61 5.35 10.89 11.45
CA ASN A 61 6.46 10.43 12.28
C ASN A 61 7.69 11.32 12.16
N GLN A 62 7.96 11.86 10.98
CA GLN A 62 9.04 12.84 10.79
C GLN A 62 8.75 14.13 11.55
N ARG A 63 7.51 14.65 11.45
CA ARG A 63 7.13 15.93 12.04
C ARG A 63 6.97 15.88 13.56
N LEU A 64 6.39 14.80 14.10
CA LEU A 64 6.11 14.60 15.54
C LEU A 64 7.38 14.56 16.41
N ARG A 65 8.55 14.27 15.83
CA ARG A 65 9.85 14.33 16.52
C ARG A 65 10.17 15.73 17.05
N HIS A 66 9.57 16.76 16.47
CA HIS A 66 9.78 18.16 16.84
C HIS A 66 8.72 18.70 17.80
N PHE A 67 7.72 17.89 18.16
CA PHE A 67 6.61 18.30 19.03
C PHE A 67 6.67 17.59 20.39
N SER A 68 5.95 18.14 21.37
CA SER A 68 5.81 17.55 22.70
C SER A 68 5.01 16.25 22.66
N LYS A 69 5.16 15.42 23.69
CA LYS A 69 4.36 14.19 23.86
C LYS A 69 2.84 14.47 23.87
N SER A 70 2.42 15.62 24.40
CA SER A 70 1.01 16.00 24.44
C SER A 70 0.44 16.27 23.03
N VAL A 71 1.20 16.94 22.17
CA VAL A 71 0.83 17.13 20.75
C VAL A 71 0.81 15.79 20.02
N ASN A 72 1.75 14.88 20.33
CA ASN A 72 1.76 13.55 19.72
C ASN A 72 0.51 12.74 20.07
N TYR A 73 0.03 12.85 21.31
CA TYR A 73 -1.22 12.25 21.74
C TYR A 73 -2.43 12.86 21.01
N GLU A 74 -2.50 14.19 20.95
CA GLU A 74 -3.60 14.90 20.28
C GLU A 74 -3.68 14.56 18.78
N PHE A 75 -2.54 14.54 18.09
CA PHE A 75 -2.46 14.07 16.70
C PHE A 75 -2.89 12.60 16.56
N GLY A 76 -2.44 11.74 17.46
CA GLY A 76 -2.81 10.32 17.47
C GLY A 76 -4.32 10.12 17.55
N GLU A 77 -5.00 10.89 18.41
CA GLU A 77 -6.47 10.87 18.51
C GLU A 77 -7.15 11.42 17.25
N CYS A 78 -6.62 12.48 16.62
CA CYS A 78 -7.11 12.98 15.33
C CYS A 78 -7.02 11.89 14.26
N SER A 79 -5.84 11.28 14.12
CA SER A 79 -5.57 10.25 13.11
C SER A 79 -6.38 8.98 13.36
N LYS A 80 -6.66 8.61 14.62
CA LYS A 80 -7.44 7.41 14.96
C LYS A 80 -8.92 7.55 14.59
N ARG A 81 -9.47 8.76 14.61
CA ARG A 81 -10.88 9.03 14.24
C ARG A 81 -11.08 9.33 12.77
N ALA A 82 -10.01 9.61 12.03
CA ALA A 82 -10.06 9.81 10.59
C ALA A 82 -10.33 8.47 9.90
N SER A 83 -11.49 8.34 9.24
CA SER A 83 -11.87 7.14 8.49
C SER A 83 -11.63 7.24 6.98
N THR A 84 -11.25 8.42 6.49
CA THR A 84 -11.06 8.69 5.06
C THR A 84 -9.76 9.44 4.82
N VAL A 85 -9.20 9.31 3.61
CA VAL A 85 -7.97 10.01 3.20
C VAL A 85 -8.04 11.52 3.41
N PRO A 86 -9.13 12.24 3.04
CA PRO A 86 -9.23 13.68 3.31
C PRO A 86 -9.18 14.03 4.80
N LEU A 87 -9.79 13.22 5.67
CA LEU A 87 -9.74 13.45 7.12
C LEU A 87 -8.32 13.23 7.67
N HIS A 88 -7.62 12.19 7.21
CA HIS A 88 -6.21 12.00 7.56
C HIS A 88 -5.35 13.16 7.07
N ALA A 89 -5.54 13.62 5.83
CA ALA A 89 -4.83 14.76 5.27
C ALA A 89 -5.06 16.04 6.10
N LYS A 90 -6.28 16.25 6.62
CA LYS A 90 -6.59 17.37 7.53
C LYS A 90 -5.80 17.29 8.84
N CYS A 91 -5.70 16.11 9.46
CA CYS A 91 -4.87 15.93 10.66
C CYS A 91 -3.39 16.22 10.37
N ILE A 92 -2.88 15.75 9.24
CA ILE A 92 -1.49 16.00 8.81
C ILE A 92 -1.24 17.48 8.55
N SER A 93 -2.14 18.16 7.82
CA SER A 93 -2.04 19.60 7.56
C SER A 93 -2.03 20.40 8.87
N THR A 94 -2.91 20.05 9.81
CA THR A 94 -2.96 20.65 11.15
C THR A 94 -1.63 20.47 11.91
N LEU A 95 -1.02 19.29 11.79
CA LEU A 95 0.30 18.99 12.38
C LEU A 95 1.42 19.81 11.74
N ILE A 96 1.46 19.87 10.41
CA ILE A 96 2.49 20.61 9.67
C ILE A 96 2.43 22.10 10.01
N LEU A 97 1.21 22.65 10.07
CA LEU A 97 0.94 24.04 10.43
C LEU A 97 1.13 24.33 11.94
N GLY A 98 1.43 23.31 12.77
CA GLY A 98 1.68 23.48 14.20
C GLY A 98 0.45 23.93 15.00
N LYS A 99 -0.75 23.55 14.55
CA LYS A 99 -2.02 23.99 15.16
C LYS A 99 -2.52 23.09 16.29
N PHE A 100 -1.79 22.01 16.61
CA PHE A 100 -2.06 21.20 17.80
C PHE A 100 -1.49 21.90 19.04
N ASN A 101 -2.29 21.96 20.11
CA ASN A 101 -1.95 22.70 21.33
C ASN A 101 -1.58 21.76 22.51
N GLY A 102 -1.59 20.45 22.28
CA GLY A 102 -1.35 19.43 23.29
C GLY A 102 -2.48 19.32 24.32
N ARG A 103 -3.72 19.66 23.94
CA ARG A 103 -4.88 19.58 24.85
C ARG A 103 -5.39 18.15 24.89
N THR A 104 -5.70 17.65 26.08
CA THR A 104 -6.47 16.41 26.24
C THR A 104 -7.82 16.59 25.58
N PHE A 105 -8.13 15.76 24.59
CA PHE A 105 -9.33 15.83 23.77
C PHE A 105 -10.55 15.38 24.59
N ILE A 106 -10.96 16.19 25.55
CA ILE A 106 -12.32 16.20 26.08
C ILE A 106 -12.88 17.54 25.58
N GLU A 107 -13.83 17.45 24.66
CA GLU A 107 -14.63 18.53 24.08
C GLU A 107 -14.08 19.33 22.87
N THR A 108 -14.83 19.17 21.77
CA THR A 108 -15.09 20.13 20.68
C THR A 108 -13.99 20.37 19.63
N VAL A 109 -13.78 19.40 18.76
CA VAL A 109 -13.53 19.73 17.35
C VAL A 109 -14.78 19.30 16.58
N ASN A 110 -15.72 20.24 16.45
CA ASN A 110 -16.88 20.06 15.60
C ASN A 110 -16.36 20.16 14.15
N PHE A 111 -16.15 19.03 13.49
CA PHE A 111 -15.59 18.95 12.13
C PHE A 111 -16.47 19.65 11.08
N SER A 112 -17.69 20.04 11.45
CA SER A 112 -18.70 20.72 10.64
C SER A 112 -18.40 22.20 10.31
N ASN A 113 -17.46 22.87 10.99
CA ASN A 113 -17.24 24.32 10.82
C ASN A 113 -16.05 24.69 9.90
N PHE A 114 -15.56 23.74 9.09
CA PHE A 114 -14.46 23.98 8.14
C PHE A 114 -14.75 23.26 6.81
N ILE A 115 -15.95 23.49 6.27
CA ILE A 115 -16.26 23.38 4.84
C ILE A 115 -16.26 24.80 4.27
#